data_AF-A0A1Y2B3G4-F1
#
_entry.id   AF-A0A1Y2B3G4-F1
#
_cell.length_a   1.000
_cell.length_b   1.000
_cell.length_c   1.000
_cell.angle_alpha   90.00
_cell.angle_beta   90.00
_cell.angle_gamma   90.00
#
_symmetry.space_group_name_H-M   'P 1'
#
loop_
_entity.id
_entity.type
_entity.pdbx_description
1 polymer ?
#
loop_
_entity_poly.entity_id
_entity_poly.type
_entity_poly.pdbx_seq_one_letter_code
_entity_poly.pdbx_strand_id
1 'polypeptide(L)'
;MISRLQKDHPVPTLYPGNFADCHRCLIYLNREFFPAFDKALYENSQEHREQLEAAVTEIVHTLENHSSGPYLLGDDFSIVDVVLAPFLRRLGLIPGLKIDEGVLGKYLQKLEETPMAAPLAYSRAMSAMHWGIGGLMLGCIGTVKASQNTQDKALKAKYMNWHKSLAVIVAFAVPARIGLRFASKIPAHIPGPKVIQWAGDAGHIALYGFMIGMPASGLAMGYYSGYGALGGQLYFAHNIMGQALEFVVLAHVGAAAYHTVLGHKIFSRISIF
;
A
#
# COMPACT_ATOMS: atom_id res chain seq x y z
N MET A 1 -27.60 -22.68 -43.27
CA MET A 1 -26.34 -21.93 -43.49
C MET A 1 -25.86 -21.25 -42.22
N ILE A 2 -26.75 -20.61 -41.44
CA ILE A 2 -26.44 -20.04 -40.11
C ILE A 2 -26.06 -21.13 -39.08
N SER A 3 -26.68 -22.31 -39.12
CA SER A 3 -26.35 -23.44 -38.21
C SER A 3 -25.01 -24.13 -38.47
N ARG A 4 -24.35 -23.86 -39.61
CA ARG A 4 -22.97 -24.34 -39.88
C ARG A 4 -21.93 -23.39 -39.28
N LEU A 5 -22.19 -22.08 -39.26
CA LEU A 5 -21.26 -21.10 -38.69
C LEU A 5 -21.12 -21.23 -37.16
N GLN A 6 -22.16 -21.62 -36.43
CA GLN A 6 -22.03 -21.89 -34.98
C GLN A 6 -21.21 -23.14 -34.64
N LYS A 7 -21.05 -24.08 -35.59
CA LYS A 7 -20.37 -25.36 -35.35
C LYS A 7 -18.86 -25.30 -35.55
N ASP A 8 -18.39 -24.30 -36.29
CA ASP A 8 -16.98 -24.15 -36.70
C ASP A 8 -16.25 -23.01 -35.96
N HIS A 9 -16.93 -22.30 -35.06
CA HIS A 9 -16.28 -21.30 -34.21
C HIS A 9 -15.94 -21.93 -32.85
N PRO A 10 -14.66 -22.11 -32.50
CA PRO A 10 -14.28 -22.54 -31.16
C PRO A 10 -14.79 -21.51 -30.15
N VAL A 11 -15.35 -22.01 -29.04
CA VAL A 11 -15.80 -21.17 -27.93
C VAL A 11 -14.65 -20.24 -27.51
N PRO A 12 -14.87 -18.93 -27.36
CA PRO A 12 -13.82 -18.02 -26.92
C PRO A 12 -13.25 -18.51 -25.59
N THR A 13 -11.95 -18.79 -25.53
CA THR A 13 -11.31 -19.11 -24.26
C THR A 13 -11.10 -17.81 -23.49
N LEU A 14 -11.57 -17.76 -22.23
CA LEU A 14 -11.20 -16.67 -21.31
C LEU A 14 -9.72 -16.74 -20.89
N TYR A 15 -9.04 -17.82 -21.27
CA TYR A 15 -7.64 -18.08 -21.05
C TYR A 15 -6.86 -17.85 -22.34
N PRO A 16 -6.14 -16.71 -22.46
CA PRO A 16 -5.38 -16.47 -23.67
C PRO A 16 -4.05 -17.22 -23.67
N GLY A 17 -3.95 -18.27 -24.50
CA GLY A 17 -2.69 -18.99 -24.72
C GLY A 17 -1.76 -18.30 -25.72
N ASN A 18 -2.28 -17.32 -26.47
CA ASN A 18 -1.57 -16.50 -27.44
C ASN A 18 -2.29 -15.16 -27.64
N PHE A 19 -1.69 -14.27 -28.44
CA PHE A 19 -2.27 -12.95 -28.73
C PHE A 19 -3.68 -13.03 -29.37
N ALA A 20 -3.93 -14.02 -30.22
CA ALA A 20 -5.23 -14.18 -30.86
C ALA A 20 -6.32 -14.58 -29.86
N ASP A 21 -6.00 -15.42 -28.87
CA ASP A 21 -6.91 -15.75 -27.78
C ASP A 21 -7.19 -14.54 -26.88
N CYS A 22 -6.19 -13.71 -26.60
CA CYS A 22 -6.38 -12.47 -25.84
C CYS A 22 -7.34 -11.52 -26.55
N HIS A 23 -7.18 -11.40 -27.87
CA HIS A 23 -8.06 -10.58 -28.70
C HIS A 23 -9.50 -11.13 -28.72
N ARG A 24 -9.66 -12.47 -28.82
CA ARG A 24 -10.97 -13.12 -28.75
C ARG A 24 -11.67 -12.90 -27.40
N CYS A 25 -10.94 -13.05 -26.29
CA CYS A 25 -11.47 -12.80 -24.95
C CYS A 25 -11.93 -11.33 -24.82
N LEU A 26 -11.12 -10.37 -25.27
CA LEU A 26 -11.50 -8.95 -25.25
C LEU A 26 -12.75 -8.67 -26.09
N ILE A 27 -12.90 -9.32 -27.25
CA ILE A 27 -14.10 -9.20 -28.07
C ILE A 27 -15.32 -9.73 -27.33
N TYR A 28 -15.22 -10.91 -26.70
CA TYR A 28 -16.32 -11.50 -25.92
C TYR A 28 -16.73 -10.57 -24.77
N LEU A 29 -15.76 -10.07 -23.99
CA LEU A 29 -16.04 -9.16 -22.88
C LEU A 29 -16.71 -7.86 -23.34
N ASN A 30 -16.23 -7.27 -24.44
CA ASN A 30 -16.80 -6.05 -25.01
C ASN A 30 -18.19 -6.23 -25.63
N ARG A 31 -18.49 -7.42 -26.13
CA ARG A 31 -19.73 -7.68 -26.84
C ARG A 31 -20.84 -8.23 -25.95
N GLU A 32 -20.50 -9.11 -25.03
CA GLU A 32 -21.47 -9.84 -24.22
C GLU A 32 -21.50 -9.30 -22.78
N PHE A 33 -20.35 -9.28 -22.10
CA PHE A 33 -20.30 -8.96 -20.67
C PHE A 33 -20.54 -7.48 -20.35
N PHE A 34 -19.76 -6.54 -20.93
CA PHE A 34 -19.90 -5.13 -20.59
C PHE A 34 -21.27 -4.53 -20.95
N PRO A 35 -21.86 -4.84 -22.11
CA PRO A 35 -23.20 -4.34 -22.44
C PRO A 35 -24.27 -4.90 -21.50
N ALA A 36 -24.19 -6.18 -21.12
CA ALA A 36 -25.11 -6.77 -20.15
C ALA A 36 -24.95 -6.13 -18.76
N PHE A 37 -23.70 -5.90 -18.32
CA PHE A 37 -23.39 -5.25 -17.06
C PHE A 37 -23.95 -3.82 -17.00
N ASP A 38 -23.69 -3.00 -18.02
CA ASP A 38 -24.18 -1.62 -18.06
C ASP A 38 -25.71 -1.57 -18.09
N LYS A 39 -26.37 -2.40 -18.91
CA LYS A 39 -27.84 -2.45 -18.97
C LYS A 39 -28.46 -2.90 -17.66
N ALA A 40 -27.89 -3.91 -17.00
CA ALA A 40 -28.37 -4.36 -15.70
C ALA A 40 -28.21 -3.27 -14.62
N LEU A 41 -27.12 -2.50 -14.68
CA LEU A 41 -26.85 -1.40 -13.75
C LEU A 41 -27.79 -0.21 -13.96
N TYR A 42 -28.01 0.22 -15.20
CA TYR A 42 -28.73 1.45 -15.52
C TYR A 42 -30.23 1.26 -15.75
N GLU A 43 -30.65 0.14 -16.33
CA GLU A 43 -32.04 -0.07 -16.75
C GLU A 43 -32.84 -0.94 -15.77
N ASN A 44 -32.16 -1.65 -14.86
CA ASN A 44 -32.74 -2.45 -13.76
C ASN A 44 -33.92 -3.36 -14.16
N SER A 45 -33.97 -3.84 -15.40
CA SER A 45 -34.99 -4.78 -15.87
C SER A 45 -34.65 -6.19 -15.41
N GLN A 46 -35.67 -7.06 -15.31
CA GLN A 46 -35.45 -8.47 -14.98
C GLN A 46 -34.70 -9.19 -16.12
N GLU A 47 -35.05 -8.88 -17.37
CA GLU A 47 -34.42 -9.45 -18.57
C GLU A 47 -32.91 -9.15 -18.64
N HIS A 48 -32.50 -7.90 -18.36
CA HIS A 48 -31.08 -7.53 -18.39
C HIS A 48 -30.29 -8.16 -17.23
N ARG A 49 -30.96 -8.41 -16.10
CA ARG A 49 -30.36 -9.16 -14.98
C ARG A 49 -30.14 -10.62 -15.35
N GLU A 50 -31.12 -11.27 -15.97
CA GLU A 50 -30.99 -12.66 -16.45
C GLU A 50 -29.88 -12.79 -17.52
N GLN A 51 -29.75 -11.80 -18.41
CA GLN A 51 -28.64 -11.74 -19.38
C GLN A 51 -27.27 -11.61 -18.70
N LEU A 52 -27.17 -10.77 -17.67
CA LEU A 52 -25.94 -10.62 -16.89
C LEU A 52 -25.62 -11.90 -16.09
N GLU A 53 -26.62 -12.53 -15.48
CA GLU A 53 -26.46 -13.81 -14.78
C GLU A 53 -25.95 -14.90 -15.72
N ALA A 54 -26.49 -14.98 -16.94
CA ALA A 54 -26.02 -15.93 -17.96
C ALA A 54 -24.57 -15.67 -18.36
N ALA A 55 -24.19 -14.41 -18.63
CA ALA A 55 -22.83 -14.04 -18.99
C ALA A 55 -21.83 -14.31 -17.85
N VAL A 56 -22.20 -13.99 -16.61
CA VAL A 56 -21.37 -14.26 -15.42
C VAL A 56 -21.25 -15.76 -15.19
N THR A 57 -22.33 -16.53 -15.35
CA THR A 57 -22.32 -17.99 -15.18
C THR A 57 -21.45 -18.66 -16.23
N GLU A 58 -21.49 -18.20 -17.49
CA GLU A 58 -20.60 -18.68 -18.54
C GLU A 58 -19.12 -18.38 -18.23
N ILE A 59 -18.83 -17.18 -17.70
CA ILE A 59 -17.49 -16.83 -17.23
C ILE A 59 -17.05 -17.77 -16.09
N VAL A 60 -17.89 -17.96 -15.07
CA VAL A 60 -17.59 -18.83 -13.92
C VAL A 60 -17.42 -20.30 -14.33
N HIS A 61 -18.29 -20.82 -15.19
CA HIS A 61 -18.19 -22.20 -15.70
C HIS A 61 -16.93 -22.39 -16.57
N THR A 62 -16.56 -21.37 -17.36
CA THR A 62 -15.31 -21.40 -18.13
C THR A 62 -14.09 -21.39 -17.20
N LEU A 63 -14.16 -20.63 -16.10
CA LEU A 63 -13.14 -20.59 -15.05
C LEU A 63 -12.98 -21.95 -14.34
N GLU A 64 -14.09 -22.62 -14.02
CA GLU A 64 -14.13 -23.92 -13.36
C GLU A 64 -13.48 -25.04 -14.17
N ASN A 65 -13.77 -25.08 -15.47
CA ASN A 65 -13.32 -26.15 -16.35
C ASN A 65 -11.84 -26.03 -16.76
N HIS A 66 -11.18 -24.91 -16.49
CA HIS A 66 -9.79 -24.66 -16.85
C HIS A 66 -8.95 -24.28 -15.61
N SER A 67 -8.98 -25.15 -14.61
CA SER A 67 -8.26 -25.02 -13.33
C SER A 67 -6.73 -25.16 -13.43
N SER A 68 -6.18 -25.39 -14.62
CA SER A 68 -4.72 -25.49 -14.84
C SER A 68 -4.26 -24.49 -15.90
N GLY A 69 -3.69 -23.39 -15.43
CA GLY A 69 -3.13 -22.33 -16.25
C GLY A 69 -2.55 -21.22 -15.39
N PRO A 70 -1.63 -20.39 -15.91
CA PRO A 70 -0.96 -19.36 -15.14
C PRO A 70 -1.86 -18.17 -14.76
N TYR A 71 -3.17 -18.19 -15.01
CA TYR A 71 -4.05 -17.02 -14.93
C TYR A 71 -5.39 -17.32 -14.25
N LEU A 72 -6.04 -16.28 -13.70
CA LEU A 72 -7.31 -16.28 -12.95
C LEU A 72 -7.30 -17.11 -11.65
N LEU A 73 -6.72 -18.31 -11.65
CA LEU A 73 -6.48 -19.16 -10.49
C LEU A 73 -5.06 -19.75 -10.46
N GLY A 74 -4.17 -19.28 -11.34
CA GLY A 74 -2.74 -19.61 -11.34
C GLY A 74 -1.93 -18.83 -10.30
N ASP A 75 -0.60 -18.96 -10.35
CA ASP A 75 0.33 -18.17 -9.51
C ASP A 75 0.68 -16.80 -10.12
N ASP A 76 0.41 -16.61 -11.42
CA ASP A 76 0.63 -15.35 -12.15
C ASP A 76 -0.71 -14.67 -12.54
N PHE A 77 -0.67 -13.38 -12.89
CA PHE A 77 -1.86 -12.59 -13.25
C PHE A 77 -1.83 -12.21 -14.73
N SER A 78 -2.98 -12.23 -15.40
CA SER A 78 -3.14 -11.80 -16.81
C SER A 78 -3.79 -10.42 -16.93
N ILE A 79 -3.69 -9.80 -18.12
CA ILE A 79 -4.43 -8.56 -18.46
C ILE A 79 -5.95 -8.76 -18.33
N VAL A 80 -6.44 -9.97 -18.60
CA VAL A 80 -7.87 -10.30 -18.48
C VAL A 80 -8.32 -10.15 -17.03
N ASP A 81 -7.51 -10.62 -16.09
CA ASP A 81 -7.78 -10.58 -14.65
C ASP A 81 -7.84 -9.11 -14.16
N VAL A 82 -6.93 -8.26 -14.66
CA VAL A 82 -6.89 -6.81 -14.39
C VAL A 82 -8.13 -6.10 -14.93
N VAL A 83 -8.59 -6.50 -16.12
CA VAL A 83 -9.77 -5.91 -16.77
C VAL A 83 -11.06 -6.34 -16.08
N LEU A 84 -11.15 -7.60 -15.63
CA LEU A 84 -12.38 -8.17 -15.06
C LEU A 84 -12.58 -7.84 -13.58
N ALA A 85 -11.52 -7.77 -12.78
CA ALA A 85 -11.61 -7.61 -11.32
C ALA A 85 -12.49 -6.42 -10.85
N PRO A 86 -12.43 -5.22 -11.46
CA PRO A 86 -13.28 -4.10 -11.05
C PRO A 86 -14.77 -4.35 -11.26
N PHE A 87 -15.14 -5.12 -12.30
CA PHE A 87 -16.53 -5.38 -12.67
C PHE A 87 -17.10 -6.52 -11.83
N LEU A 88 -16.33 -7.60 -11.65
CA LEU A 88 -16.73 -8.73 -10.82
C LEU A 88 -17.00 -8.31 -9.36
N ARG A 89 -16.20 -7.38 -8.81
CA ARG A 89 -16.47 -6.76 -7.50
C ARG A 89 -17.77 -5.96 -7.44
N ARG A 90 -18.21 -5.38 -8.55
CA ARG A 90 -19.42 -4.55 -8.63
C ARG A 90 -20.69 -5.36 -8.88
N LEU A 91 -20.58 -6.63 -9.24
CA LEU A 91 -21.75 -7.51 -9.40
C LEU A 91 -22.57 -7.61 -8.10
N GLY A 92 -21.91 -7.64 -6.94
CA GLY A 92 -22.58 -7.64 -5.63
C GLY A 92 -23.34 -6.35 -5.30
N LEU A 93 -23.21 -5.29 -6.11
CA LEU A 93 -23.99 -4.05 -5.96
C LEU A 93 -25.32 -4.09 -6.71
N ILE A 94 -25.55 -5.10 -7.57
CA ILE A 94 -26.75 -5.20 -8.40
C ILE A 94 -27.84 -5.94 -7.59
N PRO A 95 -28.96 -5.29 -7.24
CA PRO A 95 -29.99 -5.89 -6.40
C PRO A 95 -30.67 -7.08 -7.07
N GLY A 96 -30.71 -8.22 -6.37
CA GLY A 96 -31.40 -9.44 -6.82
C GLY A 96 -30.64 -10.31 -7.80
N LEU A 97 -29.35 -10.01 -8.05
CA LEU A 97 -28.48 -10.84 -8.87
C LEU A 97 -28.11 -12.13 -8.12
N LYS A 98 -28.39 -13.29 -8.71
CA LYS A 98 -28.07 -14.60 -8.15
C LYS A 98 -26.85 -15.17 -8.86
N ILE A 99 -25.70 -15.10 -8.21
CA ILE A 99 -24.46 -15.72 -8.72
C ILE A 99 -24.04 -16.83 -7.77
N ASP A 100 -23.60 -17.95 -8.32
CA ASP A 100 -22.94 -19.00 -7.54
C ASP A 100 -21.64 -18.46 -6.94
N GLU A 101 -21.63 -18.27 -5.62
CA GLU A 101 -20.49 -17.74 -4.87
C GLU A 101 -19.31 -18.72 -4.81
N GLY A 102 -19.47 -19.98 -5.24
CA GLY A 102 -18.47 -21.03 -5.08
C GLY A 102 -17.12 -20.71 -5.72
N VAL A 103 -17.10 -20.47 -7.03
CA VAL A 103 -15.85 -20.16 -7.75
C VAL A 103 -15.62 -18.67 -7.90
N LEU A 104 -16.67 -17.86 -8.03
CA LEU A 104 -16.51 -16.41 -8.00
C LEU A 104 -15.97 -15.93 -6.65
N GLY A 105 -16.43 -16.48 -5.53
CA GLY A 105 -15.94 -16.17 -4.20
C GLY A 105 -14.49 -16.57 -3.99
N LYS A 106 -14.09 -17.79 -4.42
CA LYS A 106 -12.68 -18.23 -4.40
C LYS A 106 -11.80 -17.36 -5.28
N TYR A 107 -12.29 -16.95 -6.45
CA TYR A 107 -11.59 -16.06 -7.36
C TYR A 107 -11.43 -14.66 -6.76
N LEU A 108 -12.49 -14.08 -6.18
CA LEU A 108 -12.45 -12.78 -5.51
C LEU A 108 -11.54 -12.81 -4.27
N GLN A 109 -11.57 -13.89 -3.50
CA GLN A 109 -10.68 -14.11 -2.37
C GLN A 109 -9.22 -14.21 -2.82
N LYS A 110 -8.92 -15.04 -3.84
CA LYS A 110 -7.58 -15.16 -4.39
C LYS A 110 -7.09 -13.84 -4.99
N LEU A 111 -7.96 -13.09 -5.66
CA LEU A 111 -7.72 -11.71 -6.08
C LEU A 111 -7.28 -10.84 -4.91
N GLU A 112 -8.02 -10.86 -3.80
CA GLU A 112 -7.74 -10.05 -2.61
C GLU A 112 -6.45 -10.44 -1.88
N GLU A 113 -6.12 -11.73 -1.88
CA GLU A 113 -4.89 -12.28 -1.30
C GLU A 113 -3.66 -12.04 -2.20
N THR A 114 -3.86 -11.72 -3.48
CA THR A 114 -2.78 -11.48 -4.43
C THR A 114 -2.11 -10.12 -4.19
N PRO A 115 -0.76 -10.05 -4.14
CA PRO A 115 0.00 -8.84 -3.76
C PRO A 115 -0.18 -7.64 -4.70
N MET A 116 -0.76 -7.80 -5.90
CA MET A 116 -1.14 -6.69 -6.77
C MET A 116 -2.51 -6.07 -6.45
N ALA A 117 -3.43 -6.82 -5.83
CA ALA A 117 -4.68 -6.25 -5.30
C ALA A 117 -4.52 -5.69 -3.88
N ALA A 118 -3.48 -6.15 -3.16
CA ALA A 118 -2.97 -5.43 -2.00
C ALA A 118 -2.57 -4.01 -2.43
N PRO A 119 -2.82 -2.99 -1.59
CA PRO A 119 -2.54 -1.61 -1.97
C PRO A 119 -1.10 -1.48 -2.46
N LEU A 120 -0.90 -1.11 -3.73
CA LEU A 120 0.43 -0.93 -4.30
C LEU A 120 1.18 0.24 -3.65
N ALA A 121 0.41 1.20 -3.10
CA ALA A 121 0.87 2.39 -2.43
C ALA A 121 0.16 2.59 -1.09
N TYR A 122 0.80 3.30 -0.17
CA TYR A 122 0.17 3.75 1.06
C TYR A 122 -0.97 4.73 0.78
N SER A 123 -1.92 4.84 1.70
CA SER A 123 -2.95 5.86 1.60
C SER A 123 -2.31 7.26 1.57
N ARG A 124 -2.94 8.21 0.86
CA ARG A 124 -2.44 9.60 0.78
C ARG A 124 -2.19 10.21 2.15
N ALA A 125 -3.05 9.92 3.13
CA ALA A 125 -2.88 10.35 4.52
C ALA A 125 -1.61 9.77 5.17
N MET A 126 -1.33 8.48 4.96
CA MET A 126 -0.11 7.83 5.46
C MET A 126 1.15 8.36 4.78
N SER A 127 1.11 8.57 3.47
CA SER A 127 2.20 9.19 2.70
C SER A 127 2.48 10.61 3.15
N ALA A 128 1.44 11.45 3.32
CA ALA A 128 1.59 12.82 3.80
C ALA A 128 2.18 12.87 5.22
N MET A 129 1.69 12.01 6.12
CA MET A 129 2.26 11.87 7.47
C MET A 129 3.71 11.39 7.44
N HIS A 130 4.10 10.55 6.48
CA HIS A 130 5.48 10.08 6.35
C HIS A 130 6.42 11.23 5.98
N TRP A 131 6.09 11.98 4.94
CA TRP A 131 6.91 13.11 4.51
C TRP A 131 6.88 14.25 5.52
N GLY A 132 5.73 14.54 6.12
CA GLY A 132 5.59 15.55 7.17
C GLY A 132 6.46 15.25 8.39
N ILE A 133 6.36 14.03 8.94
CA ILE A 133 7.18 13.64 10.09
C ILE A 133 8.66 13.50 9.71
N GLY A 134 8.97 12.98 8.52
CA GLY A 134 10.35 12.92 8.02
C GLY A 134 10.99 14.30 7.96
N GLY A 135 10.29 15.30 7.40
CA GLY A 135 10.74 16.69 7.36
C GLY A 135 10.92 17.29 8.76
N LEU A 136 9.99 17.06 9.68
CA LEU A 136 10.10 17.53 11.07
C LEU A 136 11.30 16.89 11.79
N MET A 137 11.53 15.58 11.62
CA MET A 137 12.65 14.87 12.21
C MET A 137 13.99 15.39 11.69
N LEU A 138 14.11 15.60 10.38
CA LEU A 138 15.30 16.23 9.79
C LEU A 138 15.50 17.66 10.31
N GLY A 139 14.42 18.43 10.50
CA GLY A 139 14.46 19.74 11.14
C GLY A 139 14.98 19.68 12.58
N CYS A 140 14.54 18.71 13.38
CA CYS A 140 15.05 18.49 14.73
C CYS A 140 16.55 18.17 14.73
N ILE A 141 17.01 17.25 13.87
CA ILE A 141 18.42 16.88 13.75
C ILE A 141 19.25 18.08 13.29
N GLY A 142 18.81 18.79 12.24
CA GLY A 142 19.51 19.96 11.71
C GLY A 142 19.66 21.08 12.74
N THR A 143 18.59 21.39 13.48
CA THR A 143 18.61 22.45 14.50
C THR A 143 19.50 22.09 15.70
N VAL A 144 19.49 20.84 16.18
CA VAL A 144 20.39 20.44 17.29
C VAL A 144 21.85 20.42 16.84
N LYS A 145 22.16 19.97 15.62
CA LYS A 145 23.53 20.02 15.07
C LYS A 145 24.01 21.46 14.87
N ALA A 146 23.14 22.35 14.37
CA ALA A 146 23.45 23.78 14.27
C ALA A 146 23.75 24.40 15.65
N SER A 147 22.97 24.04 16.67
CA SER A 147 23.21 24.43 18.06
C SER A 147 24.53 23.90 18.62
N GLN A 148 24.88 22.65 18.32
CA GLN A 148 26.14 22.02 18.76
C GLN A 148 27.37 22.64 18.09
N ASN A 149 27.25 23.05 16.83
CA ASN A 149 28.36 23.61 16.04
C ASN A 149 28.53 25.12 16.18
N THR A 150 27.66 25.80 16.93
CA THR A 150 27.71 27.26 17.12
C THR A 150 28.26 27.61 18.51
N GLN A 151 29.24 28.52 18.57
CA GLN A 151 29.81 29.02 19.82
C GLN A 151 29.03 30.23 20.40
N ASP A 152 28.29 30.94 19.55
CA ASP A 152 27.42 32.06 19.97
C ASP A 152 26.23 31.55 20.80
N LYS A 153 26.13 32.04 22.04
CA LYS A 153 25.09 31.69 23.00
C LYS A 153 23.68 32.07 22.51
N ALA A 154 23.52 33.21 21.82
CA ALA A 154 22.22 33.68 21.35
C ALA A 154 21.69 32.79 20.22
N LEU A 155 22.54 32.47 19.25
CA LEU A 155 22.20 31.54 18.16
C LEU A 155 21.96 30.13 18.66
N LYS A 156 22.78 29.65 19.62
CA LYS A 156 22.58 28.34 20.26
C LYS A 156 21.21 28.23 20.93
N ALA A 157 20.81 29.25 21.69
CA ALA A 157 19.49 29.29 22.33
C ALA A 157 18.36 29.32 21.28
N LYS A 158 18.52 30.10 20.20
CA LYS A 158 17.56 30.17 19.10
C LYS A 158 17.34 28.80 18.44
N TYR A 159 18.42 28.10 18.08
CA TYR A 159 18.32 26.77 17.47
C TYR A 159 17.73 25.74 18.43
N MET A 160 18.04 25.80 19.73
CA MET A 160 17.40 24.91 20.70
C MET A 160 15.92 25.19 20.91
N ASN A 161 15.49 26.44 20.81
CA ASN A 161 14.06 26.77 20.83
C ASN A 161 13.36 26.15 19.62
N TRP A 162 13.93 26.26 18.42
CA TRP A 162 13.39 25.60 17.23
C TRP A 162 13.35 24.08 17.37
N HIS A 163 14.44 23.47 17.85
CA HIS A 163 14.48 22.02 18.10
C HIS A 163 13.35 21.57 19.03
N LYS A 164 13.17 22.26 20.17
CA LYS A 164 12.10 21.95 21.13
C LYS A 164 10.71 22.10 20.50
N SER A 165 10.46 23.21 19.79
CA SER A 165 9.17 23.44 19.13
C SER A 165 8.85 22.36 18.10
N LEU A 166 9.81 22.00 17.24
CA LEU A 166 9.65 20.93 16.25
C LEU A 166 9.45 19.56 16.93
N ALA A 167 10.21 19.28 17.98
CA ALA A 167 10.09 18.02 18.73
C ALA A 167 8.72 17.86 19.40
N VAL A 168 8.13 18.94 19.91
CA VAL A 168 6.75 18.92 20.44
C VAL A 168 5.74 18.62 19.35
N ILE A 169 5.88 19.21 18.15
CA ILE A 169 5.00 18.91 17.01
C ILE A 169 5.12 17.42 16.64
N VAL A 170 6.34 16.88 16.57
CA VAL A 170 6.56 15.44 16.34
C VAL A 170 5.90 14.59 17.41
N ALA A 171 6.01 14.96 18.70
CA ALA A 171 5.41 14.24 19.81
C ALA A 171 3.90 14.02 19.64
N PHE A 172 3.18 15.03 19.11
CA PHE A 172 1.74 14.93 18.84
C PHE A 172 1.42 14.26 17.50
N ALA A 173 2.27 14.42 16.48
CA ALA A 173 2.08 13.79 15.18
C ALA A 173 2.30 12.26 15.20
N VAL A 174 3.16 11.76 16.09
CA VAL A 174 3.50 10.33 16.19
C VAL A 174 2.30 9.46 16.56
N PRO A 175 1.50 9.76 17.61
CA PRO A 175 0.28 9.02 17.90
C PRO A 175 -0.71 9.00 16.73
N ALA A 176 -0.89 10.13 16.04
CA ALA A 176 -1.76 10.20 14.86
C ALA A 176 -1.25 9.27 13.74
N ARG A 177 0.06 9.24 13.49
CA ARG A 177 0.69 8.31 12.54
C ARG A 177 0.47 6.86 12.94
N ILE A 178 0.64 6.53 14.22
CA ILE A 178 0.45 5.17 14.72
C ILE A 178 -1.02 4.74 14.58
N GLY A 179 -1.96 5.62 14.94
CA GLY A 179 -3.39 5.39 14.74
C GLY A 179 -3.74 5.15 13.27
N LEU A 180 -3.23 5.99 12.37
CA LEU A 180 -3.42 5.82 10.92
C LEU A 180 -2.78 4.53 10.38
N ARG A 181 -1.65 4.11 10.95
CA ARG A 181 -0.99 2.85 10.59
C ARG A 181 -1.88 1.65 10.92
N PHE A 182 -2.57 1.65 12.06
CA PHE A 182 -3.52 0.60 12.42
C PHE A 182 -4.83 0.68 11.64
N ALA A 183 -5.26 1.88 11.25
CA ALA A 183 -6.49 2.10 10.50
C ALA A 183 -6.34 1.91 8.96
N SER A 184 -5.12 1.82 8.45
CA SER A 184 -4.85 1.76 7.00
C SER A 184 -4.38 0.38 6.56
N LYS A 185 -4.84 -0.06 5.37
CA LYS A 185 -4.29 -1.24 4.71
C LYS A 185 -2.83 -0.99 4.32
N ILE A 186 -1.99 -2.01 4.53
CA ILE A 186 -0.55 -1.92 4.42
C ILE A 186 -0.11 -2.59 3.12
N PRO A 187 0.62 -1.89 2.23
CA PRO A 187 1.22 -2.50 1.06
C PRO A 187 2.13 -3.68 1.43
N ALA A 188 2.06 -4.77 0.67
CA ALA A 188 2.95 -5.92 0.85
C ALA A 188 4.43 -5.55 0.66
N HIS A 189 5.36 -6.33 1.22
CA HIS A 189 6.78 -6.13 0.98
C HIS A 189 7.13 -6.23 -0.50
N ILE A 190 8.20 -5.55 -0.91
CA ILE A 190 8.73 -5.71 -2.26
C ILE A 190 9.30 -7.14 -2.38
N PRO A 191 9.00 -7.88 -3.47
CA PRO A 191 9.54 -9.21 -3.67
C PRO A 191 11.07 -9.17 -3.63
N GLY A 192 11.67 -10.09 -2.88
CA GLY A 192 13.10 -10.16 -2.67
C GLY A 192 13.50 -11.14 -1.56
N PRO A 193 14.80 -11.28 -1.29
CA PRO A 193 15.29 -12.14 -0.22
C PRO A 193 14.65 -11.75 1.13
N LYS A 194 14.20 -12.75 1.89
CA LYS A 194 13.56 -12.54 3.21
C LYS A 194 14.41 -11.71 4.17
N VAL A 195 15.74 -11.80 4.06
CA VAL A 195 16.68 -10.99 4.85
C VAL A 195 16.51 -9.49 4.61
N ILE A 196 16.29 -9.07 3.36
CA ILE A 196 16.09 -7.65 3.01
C ILE A 196 14.74 -7.16 3.53
N GLN A 197 13.70 -8.00 3.42
CA GLN A 197 12.36 -7.67 3.96
C GLN A 197 12.41 -7.52 5.48
N TRP A 198 13.07 -8.45 6.17
CA TRP A 198 13.26 -8.39 7.62
C TRP A 198 14.08 -7.17 8.06
N ALA A 199 15.14 -6.83 7.33
CA ALA A 199 15.92 -5.63 7.59
C ALA A 199 15.06 -4.36 7.43
N GLY A 200 14.18 -4.34 6.43
CA GLY A 200 13.16 -3.30 6.25
C GLY A 200 12.25 -3.18 7.47
N ASP A 201 11.69 -4.28 7.95
CA ASP A 201 10.79 -4.28 9.12
C ASP A 201 11.52 -3.84 10.39
N ALA A 202 12.70 -4.39 10.65
CA ALA A 202 13.53 -4.03 11.80
C ALA A 202 13.87 -2.53 11.80
N GLY A 203 14.22 -1.97 10.63
CA GLY A 203 14.48 -0.54 10.47
C GLY A 203 13.26 0.33 10.81
N HIS A 204 12.07 -0.05 10.34
CA HIS A 204 10.85 0.69 10.65
C HIS A 204 10.49 0.59 12.14
N ILE A 205 10.62 -0.60 12.74
CA ILE A 205 10.37 -0.80 14.18
C ILE A 205 11.32 0.06 15.02
N ALA A 206 12.61 0.08 14.66
CA ALA A 206 13.59 0.92 15.32
C ALA A 206 13.20 2.41 15.23
N LEU A 207 12.81 2.89 14.04
CA LEU A 207 12.35 4.26 13.84
C LEU A 207 11.11 4.57 14.69
N TYR A 208 10.13 3.67 14.79
CA TYR A 208 8.98 3.86 15.68
C TYR A 208 9.41 3.97 17.16
N GLY A 209 10.35 3.12 17.59
CA GLY A 209 10.92 3.18 18.94
C GLY A 209 11.56 4.54 19.23
N PHE A 210 12.39 5.04 18.31
CA PHE A 210 13.03 6.36 18.47
C PHE A 210 12.03 7.52 18.36
N MET A 211 11.04 7.44 17.47
CA MET A 211 9.99 8.45 17.32
C MET A 211 9.16 8.65 18.59
N ILE A 212 9.05 7.62 19.43
CA ILE A 212 8.39 7.71 20.74
C ILE A 212 9.41 8.10 21.83
N GLY A 213 10.55 7.41 21.88
CA GLY A 213 11.54 7.57 22.94
C GLY A 213 12.22 8.93 22.95
N MET A 214 12.52 9.52 21.77
CA MET A 214 13.20 10.81 21.68
C MET A 214 12.34 11.95 22.22
N PRO A 215 11.08 12.15 21.77
CA PRO A 215 10.22 13.16 22.36
C PRO A 215 9.93 12.91 23.84
N ALA A 216 9.70 11.67 24.25
CA ALA A 216 9.43 11.33 25.65
C ALA A 216 10.61 11.70 26.57
N SER A 217 11.84 11.31 26.21
CA SER A 217 13.05 11.68 26.95
C SER A 217 13.32 13.18 26.92
N GLY A 218 13.00 13.88 25.81
CA GLY A 218 13.13 15.32 25.70
C GLY A 218 12.16 16.09 26.60
N LEU A 219 10.90 15.66 26.65
CA LEU A 219 9.88 16.21 27.56
C LEU A 219 10.24 15.96 29.02
N ALA A 220 10.67 14.73 29.35
CA ALA A 220 11.15 14.38 30.68
C ALA A 220 12.36 15.24 31.08
N MET A 221 13.34 15.42 30.20
CA MET A 221 14.49 16.29 30.45
C MET A 221 14.05 17.74 30.72
N GLY A 222 13.07 18.26 29.97
CA GLY A 222 12.51 19.58 30.20
C GLY A 222 11.82 19.72 31.55
N TYR A 223 11.06 18.71 31.97
CA TYR A 223 10.35 18.70 33.26
C TYR A 223 11.30 18.52 34.45
N TYR A 224 12.30 17.65 34.32
CA TYR A 224 13.28 17.36 35.37
C TYR A 224 14.56 18.20 35.27
N SER A 225 14.57 19.24 34.43
CA SER A 225 15.67 20.20 34.27
C SER A 225 15.86 21.02 35.56
N GLY A 226 16.60 20.44 36.51
CA GLY A 226 16.82 21.01 37.85
C GLY A 226 17.03 19.95 38.93
N TYR A 227 16.67 18.69 38.66
CA TYR A 227 16.79 17.57 39.59
C TYR A 227 18.17 16.88 39.51
N GLY A 228 19.25 17.67 39.52
CA GLY A 228 20.64 17.20 39.62
C GLY A 228 20.98 16.00 38.71
N ALA A 229 21.29 14.85 39.34
CA ALA A 229 21.72 13.63 38.67
C ALA A 229 20.69 13.06 37.68
N LEU A 230 19.39 13.13 37.99
CA LEU A 230 18.33 12.60 37.13
C LEU A 230 18.24 13.37 35.81
N GLY A 231 18.32 14.71 35.89
CA GLY A 231 18.35 15.56 34.70
C GLY A 231 19.58 15.26 33.82
N GLY A 232 20.74 15.03 34.43
CA GLY A 232 21.96 14.63 33.72
C GLY A 232 21.83 13.27 33.01
N GLN A 233 21.24 12.27 33.67
CA GLN A 233 20.99 10.95 33.07
C GLN A 233 20.02 11.02 31.90
N LEU A 234 18.94 11.79 32.02
CA LEU A 234 17.97 12.00 30.94
C LEU A 234 18.59 12.73 29.75
N TYR A 235 19.43 13.73 29.99
CA TYR A 235 20.20 14.40 28.94
C TYR A 235 21.14 13.43 28.21
N PHE A 236 21.89 12.62 28.96
CA PHE A 236 22.80 11.63 28.39
C PHE A 236 22.04 10.62 27.51
N ALA A 237 20.94 10.07 28.03
CA ALA A 237 20.09 9.12 27.30
C ALA A 237 19.51 9.74 26.02
N HIS A 238 18.99 10.97 26.10
CA HIS A 238 18.45 11.66 24.93
C HIS A 238 19.55 11.95 23.88
N ASN A 239 20.75 12.34 24.32
CA ASN A 239 21.86 12.64 23.41
C ASN A 239 22.35 11.39 22.68
N ILE A 240 22.55 10.27 23.39
CA ILE A 240 23.01 9.01 22.77
C ILE A 240 21.94 8.42 21.83
N MET A 241 20.67 8.50 22.22
CA MET A 241 19.56 8.09 21.35
C MET A 241 19.47 8.97 20.10
N GLY A 242 19.70 10.28 20.23
CA GLY A 242 19.71 11.20 19.10
C GLY A 242 20.82 10.90 18.09
N GLN A 243 22.01 10.56 18.58
CA GLN A 243 23.11 10.10 17.73
C GLN A 243 22.78 8.78 17.03
N ALA A 244 22.21 7.80 17.75
CA ALA A 244 21.78 6.55 17.15
C ALA A 244 20.70 6.76 16.07
N LEU A 245 19.71 7.61 16.35
CA LEU A 245 18.64 7.94 15.41
C LEU A 245 19.20 8.53 14.10
N GLU A 246 20.22 9.38 14.16
CA GLU A 246 20.86 9.95 12.97
C GLU A 246 21.35 8.86 12.01
N PHE A 247 22.05 7.85 12.53
CA PHE A 247 22.51 6.71 11.72
C PHE A 247 21.35 5.86 11.20
N VAL A 248 20.31 5.65 12.00
CA VAL A 248 19.13 4.88 11.57
C VAL A 248 18.38 5.60 10.45
N VAL A 249 18.24 6.92 10.53
CA VAL A 249 17.63 7.73 9.47
C VAL A 249 18.47 7.67 8.19
N LEU A 250 19.80 7.79 8.30
CA LEU A 250 20.69 7.64 7.15
C LEU A 250 20.59 6.25 6.52
N ALA A 251 20.57 5.19 7.33
CA ALA A 251 20.40 3.82 6.84
C ALA A 251 19.04 3.62 6.16
N HIS A 252 17.97 4.20 6.71
CA HIS A 252 16.63 4.15 6.13
C HIS A 252 16.56 4.85 4.76
N VAL A 253 17.10 6.07 4.66
CA VAL A 253 17.17 6.81 3.40
C VAL A 253 18.07 6.09 2.39
N GLY A 254 19.21 5.55 2.85
CA GLY A 254 20.12 4.75 2.03
C GLY A 254 19.45 3.49 1.48
N ALA A 255 18.65 2.80 2.28
CA ALA A 255 17.88 1.63 1.84
C ALA A 255 16.83 2.00 0.78
N ALA A 256 16.15 3.15 0.93
CA ALA A 256 15.22 3.65 -0.10
C ALA A 256 15.94 3.99 -1.41
N ALA A 257 17.12 4.61 -1.33
CA ALA A 257 17.97 4.87 -2.50
C ALA A 257 18.44 3.57 -3.16
N TYR A 258 18.88 2.58 -2.37
CA TYR A 258 19.28 1.27 -2.87
C TYR A 258 18.16 0.58 -3.66
N HIS A 259 16.93 0.58 -3.12
CA HIS A 259 15.78 0.06 -3.85
C HIS A 259 15.48 0.82 -5.15
N THR A 260 15.75 2.13 -5.18
CA THR A 260 15.58 2.93 -6.39
C THR A 260 16.61 2.57 -7.46
N VAL A 261 17.86 2.31 -7.05
CA VAL A 261 18.93 1.83 -7.95
C VAL A 261 18.60 0.44 -8.52
N LEU A 262 17.95 -0.42 -7.75
CA LEU A 262 17.44 -1.72 -8.22
C LEU A 262 16.20 -1.62 -9.14
N GLY A 263 15.74 -0.41 -9.46
CA GLY A 263 14.57 -0.20 -10.32
C GLY A 263 13.23 -0.45 -9.61
N HIS A 264 13.23 -0.66 -8.29
CA HIS A 264 11.99 -0.79 -7.54
C HIS A 264 11.29 0.57 -7.47
N LYS A 265 9.97 0.57 -7.71
CA LYS A 265 9.14 1.78 -7.62
C LYS A 265 8.81 2.15 -6.16
N ILE A 266 9.81 2.28 -5.30
CA ILE A 266 9.60 2.48 -3.85
C ILE A 266 9.00 3.86 -3.54
N PHE A 267 9.47 4.91 -4.21
CA PHE A 267 8.97 6.27 -4.02
C PHE A 267 7.53 6.44 -4.49
N SER A 268 7.09 5.72 -5.52
CA SER A 268 5.68 5.78 -5.95
C SER A 268 4.74 5.20 -4.90
N ARG A 269 5.22 4.30 -4.01
CA ARG A 269 4.40 3.74 -2.93
C ARG A 269 4.12 4.75 -1.82
N ILE A 270 4.98 5.74 -1.66
CA ILE A 270 4.88 6.80 -0.64
C ILE A 270 4.61 8.18 -1.26
N SER A 271 4.21 8.21 -2.53
CA SER A 271 3.80 9.45 -3.20
C SER A 271 2.52 10.00 -2.58
N ILE A 272 2.42 11.33 -2.58
CA ILE A 272 1.17 12.05 -2.27
C ILE A 272 0.38 12.42 -3.53
N PHE A 273 0.99 12.29 -4.71
CA PHE A 273 0.43 12.57 -6.04
C PHE A 273 0.26 11.29 -6.85
#